data_AF-A0A9E7G6S6-F1
#
_entry.id   AF-A0A9E7G6S6-F1
#
_cell.length_a   1.000
_cell.length_b   1.000
_cell.length_c   1.000
_cell.angle_alpha   90.00
_cell.angle_beta   90.00
_cell.angle_gamma   90.00
#
_symmetry.space_group_name_H-M   'P 1'
#
loop_
_entity.id
_entity.type
_entity.pdbx_description
1 polymer ?
#
loop_
_entity_poly.entity_id
_entity_poly.type
_entity_poly.pdbx_seq_one_letter_code
_entity_poly.pdbx_strand_id
1 'polypeptide(L)'
;METYFSNAVTVTFDNLRVADLTSMELGEVADVVHAMIMEVATREQFLEFIDWIEQQRPEAVRSKIYREEEGDGAAVKVSSGMRFPVAEVDFGWRRLASASYHFSLA
;
A
#
# COMPACT_ATOMS: atom_id res chain seq x y z
N MET A 1 1.01 -17.12 -9.14
CA MET A 1 1.58 -16.06 -8.28
C MET A 1 2.13 -16.62 -6.96
N GLU A 2 1.66 -17.78 -6.49
CA GLU A 2 2.02 -18.38 -5.18
C GLU A 2 3.52 -18.59 -4.94
N THR A 3 4.35 -18.65 -5.98
CA THR A 3 5.80 -18.83 -5.88
C THR A 3 6.61 -17.61 -6.31
N TYR A 4 5.96 -16.52 -6.76
CA TYR A 4 6.67 -15.29 -7.10
C TYR A 4 7.06 -14.56 -5.81
N PHE A 5 8.36 -14.33 -5.63
CA PHE A 5 8.93 -13.86 -4.36
C PHE A 5 9.40 -12.39 -4.39
N SER A 6 9.19 -11.69 -5.51
CA SER A 6 9.57 -10.28 -5.65
C SER A 6 8.34 -9.35 -5.54
N ASN A 7 8.53 -8.05 -5.72
CA ASN A 7 7.48 -7.05 -5.58
C ASN A 7 6.53 -7.08 -6.78
N ALA A 8 5.27 -7.41 -6.53
CA ALA A 8 4.15 -7.25 -7.45
C ALA A 8 3.06 -6.43 -6.77
N VAL A 9 3.38 -5.17 -6.44
CA VAL A 9 2.54 -4.26 -5.68
C VAL A 9 2.51 -2.89 -6.35
N THR A 10 1.36 -2.22 -6.24
CA THR A 10 1.20 -0.80 -6.56
C THR A 10 0.67 -0.07 -5.33
N VAL A 11 0.79 1.25 -5.32
CA VAL A 11 0.35 2.11 -4.22
C VAL A 11 -0.58 3.16 -4.80
N THR A 12 -1.80 3.23 -4.28
CA THR A 12 -2.77 4.31 -4.56
C THR A 12 -2.89 5.21 -3.35
N PHE A 13 -3.20 6.48 -3.58
CA PHE A 13 -3.44 7.48 -2.56
C PHE A 13 -4.39 8.54 -3.08
N ASP A 14 -5.09 9.19 -2.15
CA ASP A 14 -5.94 10.34 -2.43
C ASP A 14 -5.81 11.34 -1.26
N ASN A 15 -6.23 12.57 -1.49
CA ASN A 15 -6.16 13.65 -0.53
C ASN A 15 -7.55 13.99 -0.02
N LEU A 16 -7.74 13.89 1.30
CA LEU A 16 -8.94 14.35 1.98
C LEU A 16 -8.58 15.52 2.88
N ARG A 17 -9.47 16.50 2.97
CA ARG A 17 -9.34 17.54 3.99
C ARG A 17 -9.55 16.90 5.34
N VAL A 18 -8.72 17.28 6.32
CA VAL A 18 -8.83 16.77 7.69
C VAL A 18 -10.24 16.97 8.25
N ALA A 19 -10.86 18.14 7.99
CA ALA A 19 -12.21 18.44 8.46
C ALA A 19 -13.24 17.44 7.90
N ASP A 20 -13.15 17.10 6.62
CA ASP A 20 -14.07 16.16 5.96
C ASP A 20 -13.86 14.76 6.56
N LEU A 21 -12.61 14.29 6.63
CA LEU A 21 -12.25 13.00 7.22
C LEU A 21 -12.74 12.86 8.66
N THR A 22 -12.62 13.91 9.49
CA THR A 22 -13.06 13.87 10.89
C THR A 22 -14.58 13.92 11.06
N SER A 23 -15.32 14.28 10.02
CA SER A 23 -16.78 14.32 10.03
C SER A 23 -17.45 13.05 9.48
N MET A 24 -16.67 12.19 8.83
CA MET A 24 -17.16 10.92 8.28
C MET A 24 -17.25 9.86 9.37
N GLU A 25 -18.26 9.00 9.27
CA GLU A 25 -18.33 7.77 10.02
C GLU A 25 -17.26 6.77 9.51
N LEU A 26 -16.82 5.85 10.37
CA LEU A 26 -15.78 4.88 10.01
C LEU A 26 -16.14 4.04 8.77
N GLY A 27 -17.41 3.69 8.60
CA GLY A 27 -17.89 2.96 7.43
C GLY A 27 -17.71 3.74 6.14
N GLU A 28 -17.96 5.05 6.16
CA GLU A 28 -17.80 5.91 4.99
C GLU A 28 -16.32 6.05 4.61
N VAL A 29 -15.43 6.17 5.60
CA VAL A 29 -13.98 6.15 5.36
C VAL A 29 -13.54 4.81 4.75
N ALA A 30 -14.08 3.69 5.24
CA ALA A 30 -13.78 2.38 4.70
C ALA A 30 -14.24 2.23 3.24
N ASP A 31 -15.42 2.78 2.90
CA ASP A 31 -15.95 2.77 1.53
C ASP A 31 -15.07 3.60 0.58
N VAL A 32 -14.59 4.77 1.02
CA VAL A 32 -13.63 5.58 0.25
C VAL A 32 -12.35 4.80 -0.02
N VAL A 33 -11.73 4.22 1.02
CA VAL A 33 -10.51 3.42 0.87
C VAL A 33 -10.74 2.21 -0.04
N HIS A 34 -11.90 1.55 0.07
CA HIS A 34 -12.26 0.43 -0.79
C HIS A 34 -12.37 0.86 -2.26
N ALA A 35 -13.09 1.95 -2.54
CA ALA A 35 -13.25 2.48 -3.90
C ALA A 35 -11.90 2.83 -4.53
N MET A 36 -11.03 3.53 -3.79
CA MET A 36 -9.67 3.87 -4.24
C MET A 36 -8.84 2.63 -4.62
N ILE A 37 -8.91 1.57 -3.80
CA ILE A 37 -8.19 0.32 -4.08
C ILE A 37 -8.77 -0.35 -5.34
N MET A 38 -10.09 -0.42 -5.44
CA MET A 38 -10.76 -1.13 -6.55
C MET A 38 -10.54 -0.46 -7.90
N GLU A 39 -10.36 0.87 -7.93
CA GLU A 39 -10.05 1.62 -9.15
C GLU A 39 -8.73 1.16 -9.79
N VAL A 40 -7.70 0.91 -8.98
CA VAL A 40 -6.36 0.54 -9.46
C VAL A 40 -6.07 -0.96 -9.39
N ALA A 41 -6.91 -1.76 -8.72
CA ALA A 41 -6.71 -3.20 -8.52
C ALA A 41 -7.11 -4.04 -9.76
N THR A 42 -6.95 -3.50 -10.96
CA THR A 42 -7.19 -4.20 -12.22
C THR A 42 -5.90 -4.54 -12.93
N ARG A 43 -5.92 -5.57 -13.78
CA ARG A 43 -4.75 -5.99 -14.55
C ARG A 43 -4.33 -4.90 -15.52
N GLU A 44 -5.30 -4.24 -16.14
CA GLU A 44 -5.12 -3.21 -17.15
C GLU A 44 -4.42 -2.00 -16.54
N GLN A 45 -4.90 -1.51 -15.38
CA GLN A 45 -4.25 -0.40 -14.66
C GLN A 45 -2.82 -0.75 -14.23
N PHE A 46 -2.56 -1.98 -13.79
CA PHE A 46 -1.20 -2.39 -13.41
C PHE A 46 -0.24 -2.46 -14.61
N LEU A 47 -0.72 -2.90 -15.78
CA LEU A 47 0.08 -2.91 -17.01
C LEU A 47 0.36 -1.49 -17.52
N GLU A 48 -0.65 -0.61 -17.52
CA GLU A 48 -0.49 0.81 -17.86
C GLU A 48 0.54 1.49 -16.94
N PHE A 49 0.53 1.16 -15.64
CA PHE A 49 1.53 1.64 -14.69
C PHE A 49 2.95 1.18 -15.02
N ILE A 50 3.14 -0.08 -15.44
CA ILE A 50 4.44 -0.60 -15.89
C ILE A 50 4.90 0.15 -17.14
N ASP A 51 4.03 0.29 -18.15
CA ASP A 51 4.35 0.99 -19.39
C ASP A 51 4.75 2.44 -19.12
N TRP A 52 4.06 3.11 -18.19
CA TRP A 52 4.41 4.46 -17.78
C TRP A 52 5.77 4.53 -17.08
N ILE A 53 6.08 3.60 -16.15
CA ILE A 53 7.41 3.53 -15.50
C ILE A 53 8.52 3.32 -16.52
N GLU A 54 8.33 2.42 -17.49
CA GLU A 54 9.34 2.14 -18.52
C GLU A 54 9.62 3.37 -19.39
N GLN A 55 8.62 4.21 -19.66
CA GLN A 55 8.78 5.48 -20.36
C GLN A 55 9.57 6.54 -19.57
N GLN A 56 9.60 6.43 -18.24
CA GLN A 56 10.36 7.36 -17.39
C GLN A 56 11.84 6.97 -17.24
N ARG A 57 12.30 5.87 -17.85
CA ARG A 57 13.70 5.46 -17.73
C ARG A 57 14.64 6.43 -18.48
N PRO A 58 15.83 6.72 -17.92
CA PRO A 58 16.48 6.09 -16.76
C PRO A 58 16.14 6.70 -15.38
N GLU A 59 15.28 7.72 -15.33
CA GLU A 59 14.96 8.43 -14.10
C GLU A 59 14.19 7.56 -13.10
N ALA A 60 14.57 7.66 -11.82
CA ALA A 60 13.86 6.97 -10.76
C ALA A 60 12.55 7.67 -10.47
N VAL A 61 11.44 6.95 -10.61
CA VAL A 61 10.11 7.44 -10.22
C VAL A 61 9.85 7.14 -8.76
N ARG A 62 9.46 8.16 -7.98
CA ARG A 62 8.92 8.01 -6.63
C ARG A 62 7.49 8.51 -6.59
N SER A 63 6.58 7.68 -6.06
CA SER A 63 5.20 8.09 -5.80
C SER A 63 5.16 9.27 -4.83
N LYS A 64 4.21 10.19 -5.07
CA LYS A 64 4.08 11.43 -4.31
C LYS A 64 3.85 11.18 -2.82
N ILE A 65 3.15 10.11 -2.45
CA ILE A 65 2.93 9.76 -1.03
C ILE A 65 4.23 9.52 -0.26
N TYR A 66 5.34 9.21 -0.94
CA TYR A 66 6.66 9.04 -0.32
C TYR A 66 7.52 10.30 -0.34
N ARG A 67 7.01 11.42 -0.86
CA ARG A 67 7.66 12.72 -0.79
C ARG A 67 7.08 13.47 0.39
N GLU A 68 7.94 14.17 1.12
CA GLU A 68 7.54 15.15 2.12
C GLU A 68 7.90 16.51 1.53
N GLU A 69 6.96 17.14 0.84
CA GLU A 69 7.16 18.47 0.26
C GLU A 69 6.60 19.56 1.19
N GLU A 70 7.19 20.75 1.14
CA GLU A 70 6.72 21.88 1.95
C GLU A 70 5.28 22.25 1.55
N GLY A 71 4.35 22.15 2.51
CA GLY A 71 2.92 22.36 2.27
C GLY A 71 2.11 21.08 2.07
N ASP A 72 2.76 19.91 2.00
CA ASP A 72 2.02 18.64 2.08
C ASP A 72 1.37 18.49 3.46
N GLY A 73 0.12 18.02 3.47
CA GLY A 73 -0.59 17.68 4.70
C GLY A 73 -0.05 16.40 5.34
N ALA A 74 -0.62 16.01 6.48
CA ALA A 74 -0.29 14.73 7.10
C ALA A 74 -0.67 13.57 6.17
N ALA A 75 0.27 12.65 5.92
CA ALA A 75 0.04 11.44 5.13
C ALA A 75 -0.06 10.21 6.04
N VAL A 76 -1.06 9.36 5.78
CA VAL A 76 -1.19 8.04 6.43
C VAL A 76 -0.86 6.97 5.41
N LYS A 77 0.15 6.15 5.71
CA LYS A 77 0.59 5.02 4.87
C LYS A 77 0.17 3.73 5.52
N VAL A 78 -0.56 2.90 4.80
CA VAL A 78 -1.02 1.58 5.27
C VAL A 78 -0.46 0.51 4.36
N SER A 79 0.26 -0.45 4.93
CA SER A 79 0.69 -1.67 4.26
C SER A 79 0.11 -2.87 5.00
N SER A 80 -0.64 -3.72 4.30
CA SER A 80 -1.38 -4.83 4.92
C SER A 80 -0.60 -6.13 4.84
N GLY A 81 -0.13 -6.60 6.00
CA GLY A 81 0.43 -7.93 6.19
C GLY A 81 -0.59 -9.02 6.53
N MET A 82 -1.88 -8.71 6.54
CA MET A 82 -2.93 -9.58 7.10
C MET A 82 -3.07 -10.95 6.41
N ARG A 83 -2.61 -11.07 5.15
CA ARG A 83 -2.62 -12.33 4.40
C ARG A 83 -1.34 -13.16 4.57
N PHE A 84 -0.36 -12.66 5.32
CA PHE A 84 0.84 -13.43 5.63
C PHE A 84 0.45 -14.62 6.53
N PRO A 85 0.73 -15.88 6.13
CA PRO A 85 0.29 -17.06 6.85
C PRO A 85 1.21 -17.35 8.05
N VAL A 86 1.33 -16.40 8.98
CA VAL A 86 2.16 -16.52 10.20
C VAL A 86 1.86 -17.81 10.98
N ALA A 87 0.58 -18.20 10.93
CA ALA A 87 0.01 -19.41 11.52
C ALA A 87 0.59 -20.72 10.97
N GLU A 88 1.13 -20.71 9.77
CA GLU A 88 1.62 -21.91 9.06
C GLU A 88 3.14 -22.03 9.16
N VAL A 89 3.80 -21.02 9.73
CA VAL A 89 5.25 -21.01 9.91
C VAL A 89 5.63 -21.89 11.10
N ASP A 90 6.30 -23.02 10.80
CA ASP A 90 6.93 -23.91 11.77
C ASP A 90 8.30 -24.36 11.23
N PHE A 91 9.37 -23.95 11.92
CA PHE A 91 10.75 -24.34 11.60
C PHE A 91 11.24 -25.57 12.40
N GLY A 92 10.32 -26.29 13.06
CA GLY A 92 10.62 -27.38 13.99
C GLY A 92 10.56 -26.98 15.47
N TRP A 93 10.22 -25.72 15.76
CA TRP A 93 10.08 -25.18 17.12
C TRP A 93 8.64 -24.93 17.54
N ARG A 94 7.67 -25.46 16.77
CA ARG A 94 6.22 -25.21 16.86
C ARG A 94 5.81 -23.91 16.19
N ARG A 95 4.52 -23.81 15.90
CA ARG A 95 3.85 -22.64 15.32
C ARG A 95 4.14 -21.36 16.09
N LEU A 96 4.38 -20.28 15.34
CA LEU A 96 4.56 -18.94 15.90
C LEU A 96 3.32 -18.46 16.67
N ALA A 97 3.53 -17.97 17.89
CA ALA A 97 2.48 -17.37 18.72
C ALA A 97 2.15 -15.93 18.32
N SER A 98 3.15 -15.19 17.82
CA SER A 98 3.03 -13.80 17.40
C SER A 98 4.11 -13.46 16.36
N ALA A 99 3.82 -12.50 15.49
CA ALA A 99 4.81 -11.85 14.63
C ALA A 99 4.56 -10.33 14.61
N SER A 100 5.61 -9.57 14.31
CA SER A 100 5.56 -8.12 14.19
C SER A 100 6.34 -7.67 12.97
N TYR A 101 5.85 -6.64 12.28
CA TYR A 101 6.60 -5.98 11.22
C TYR A 101 7.53 -4.93 11.84
N HIS A 102 8.82 -5.01 11.49
CA HIS A 102 9.76 -3.94 11.78
C HIS A 102 9.78 -2.99 10.59
N PHE A 103 9.49 -1.72 10.84
CA PHE A 103 9.58 -0.66 9.84
C PHE A 103 10.65 0.33 10.28
N SER A 104 11.82 0.28 9.63
CA SER A 104 12.84 1.32 9.80
C SER A 104 12.45 2.50 8.92
N LEU A 105 12.14 3.63 9.54
CA LEU A 105 12.13 4.91 8.86
C LEU A 105 13.59 5.23 8.51
N ALA A 106 13.90 5.22 7.21
CA ALA A 106 15.20 5.65 6.67
C ALA A 106 15.11 7.11 6.27
#